data_AF-A0A3D3WFN3-F1
#
_entry.id   AF-A0A3D3WFN3-F1
#
_cell.length_a   1.000
_cell.length_b   1.000
_cell.length_c   1.000
_cell.angle_alpha   90.00
_cell.angle_beta   90.00
_cell.angle_gamma   90.00
#
_symmetry.space_group_name_H-M   'P 1'
#
loop_
_entity.id
_entity.type
_entity.pdbx_description
1 polymer ?
#
loop_
_entity_poly.entity_id
_entity_poly.type
_entity_poly.pdbx_seq_one_letter_code
_entity_poly.pdbx_strand_id
1 'polypeptide(L)'
;MKKILKVSMALSMLATTSLICLPAAANEIGWSPTISEKILILPPKHLETAIEQDFDRSALATELGSLEQTINGQVSFLTQLQSDLDLYHGQEQLEARHQLISGKRDYIQLMGEQIQLKKKRLVVKLDIYNRLLRQSKLSAYENSQSAQFDEVHAAVADRAANVDSSLRDDLFTSTMMPETEFAQAYAENQSAISQLVEAIESHPSNHIGGSIDGEPMTREEELRLSMQDIQSELAILAMEEDVLGHMAKLVSLDAQAFADDLNEFQYGIDGFEPKKYDSPANNIQLFINRS
;
A
#
# COMPACT_ATOMS: atom_id res chain seq x y z
N MET A 1 -11.64 45.90 64.79
CA MET A 1 -11.97 45.26 66.08
C MET A 1 -12.88 44.05 65.81
N LYS A 2 -12.52 42.86 66.33
CA LYS A 2 -13.37 41.75 66.92
C LYS A 2 -14.86 41.71 66.47
N LYS A 3 -15.52 40.61 66.04
CA LYS A 3 -15.48 39.13 66.23
C LYS A 3 -16.41 38.50 65.15
N ILE A 4 -16.08 37.39 64.47
CA ILE A 4 -16.46 35.96 64.72
C ILE A 4 -17.93 35.68 65.13
N LEU A 5 -18.67 34.93 64.29
CA LEU A 5 -19.47 33.69 64.57
C LEU A 5 -20.23 33.30 63.28
N LYS A 6 -19.89 32.22 62.54
CA LYS A 6 -20.16 30.77 62.69
C LYS A 6 -21.55 30.29 62.25
N VAL A 7 -21.53 29.09 61.62
CA VAL A 7 -22.62 28.07 61.44
C VAL A 7 -23.59 28.34 60.27
N SER A 8 -24.10 27.39 59.47
CA SER A 8 -23.77 26.01 59.07
C SER A 8 -24.83 25.59 58.03
N MET A 9 -24.44 24.64 57.18
CA MET A 9 -25.28 23.54 56.66
C MET A 9 -26.18 23.71 55.42
N ALA A 10 -25.84 22.88 54.42
CA ALA A 10 -26.67 22.13 53.47
C ALA A 10 -27.49 22.91 52.42
N LEU A 11 -27.25 22.62 51.13
CA LEU A 11 -27.97 21.54 50.44
C LEU A 11 -27.46 21.36 48.99
N SER A 12 -27.01 20.14 48.69
CA SER A 12 -27.05 19.41 47.41
C SER A 12 -27.47 20.15 46.13
N MET A 13 -26.58 20.16 45.12
CA MET A 13 -26.92 19.62 43.78
C MET A 13 -25.61 19.30 43.01
N LEU A 14 -25.23 18.02 43.02
CA LEU A 14 -24.26 17.48 42.06
C LEU A 14 -24.95 17.42 40.70
N ALA A 15 -24.61 18.34 39.80
CA ALA A 15 -24.82 18.15 38.37
C ALA A 15 -23.64 17.32 37.83
N THR A 16 -23.86 16.02 37.71
CA THR A 16 -22.99 15.10 36.99
C THR A 16 -23.00 15.45 35.51
N THR A 17 -22.10 16.34 35.08
CA THR A 17 -21.73 16.47 33.68
C THR A 17 -20.95 15.23 33.28
N SER A 18 -21.69 14.27 32.73
CA SER A 18 -21.18 13.18 31.92
C SER A 18 -20.29 13.75 30.81
N LEU A 19 -18.98 13.76 31.05
CA LEU A 19 -17.99 13.78 29.98
C LEU A 19 -18.15 12.45 29.24
N ILE A 20 -18.95 12.46 28.18
CA ILE A 20 -18.82 11.48 27.11
C ILE A 20 -17.45 11.77 26.49
N CYS A 21 -16.45 11.05 26.96
CA CYS A 21 -15.17 10.92 26.29
C CYS A 21 -15.47 10.24 24.95
N LEU A 22 -15.72 11.04 23.91
CA LEU A 22 -15.53 10.59 22.54
C LEU A 22 -14.08 10.06 22.49
N PRO A 23 -13.83 8.85 21.97
CA PRO A 23 -12.46 8.52 21.60
C PRO A 23 -12.05 9.61 20.62
N ALA A 24 -11.02 10.37 20.99
CA ALA A 24 -10.31 11.16 20.01
C ALA A 24 -9.96 10.16 18.89
N ALA A 25 -10.54 10.35 17.71
CA ALA A 25 -9.99 9.79 16.51
C ALA A 25 -8.56 10.31 16.48
N ALA A 26 -7.62 9.48 16.95
CA ALA A 26 -6.24 9.68 16.64
C ALA A 26 -6.25 9.84 15.12
N ASN A 27 -5.88 11.03 14.67
CA ASN A 27 -5.63 11.30 13.27
C ASN A 27 -4.36 10.51 12.95
N GLU A 28 -4.46 9.18 12.96
CA GLU A 28 -3.45 8.31 12.41
C GLU A 28 -3.49 8.61 10.93
N ILE A 29 -2.57 9.46 10.52
CA ILE A 29 -2.26 9.72 9.12
C ILE A 29 -1.87 8.36 8.54
N GLY A 30 -2.83 7.72 7.90
CA GLY A 30 -2.74 6.30 7.57
C GLY A 30 -4.02 5.79 6.90
N TRP A 31 -3.88 4.66 6.22
CA TRP A 31 -5.00 3.93 5.67
C TRP A 31 -5.38 2.80 6.63
N SER A 32 -6.53 2.94 7.29
CA SER A 32 -7.11 1.91 8.16
C SER A 32 -8.30 1.27 7.43
N PRO A 33 -8.11 0.12 6.75
CA PRO A 33 -9.14 -0.41 5.88
C PRO A 33 -10.32 -0.94 6.71
N THR A 34 -11.52 -0.39 6.47
CA THR A 34 -12.76 -0.92 7.06
C THR A 34 -13.27 -2.07 6.21
N ILE A 35 -12.55 -3.19 6.22
CA ILE A 35 -12.96 -4.39 5.50
C ILE A 35 -14.23 -4.92 6.15
N SER A 36 -15.36 -4.63 5.54
CA SER A 36 -16.61 -5.25 5.91
C SER A 36 -16.51 -6.75 5.59
N GLU A 37 -16.97 -7.64 6.49
CA GLU A 37 -17.03 -9.09 6.28
C GLU A 37 -17.66 -9.50 4.92
N LYS A 38 -18.47 -8.61 4.36
CA LYS A 38 -19.08 -8.73 3.03
C LYS A 38 -18.07 -8.84 1.87
N ILE A 39 -16.83 -8.38 2.05
CA ILE A 39 -15.74 -8.48 1.05
C ILE A 39 -15.26 -9.93 0.88
N LEU A 40 -15.47 -10.80 1.87
CA LEU A 40 -15.13 -12.22 1.73
C LEU A 40 -16.01 -12.97 0.75
N ILE A 41 -17.20 -12.45 0.41
CA ILE A 41 -18.11 -13.12 -0.52
C ILE A 41 -17.86 -12.65 -1.96
N LEU A 42 -17.08 -11.58 -2.15
CA LEU A 42 -16.84 -11.01 -3.46
C LEU A 42 -15.86 -11.86 -4.27
N PRO A 43 -16.12 -12.04 -5.58
CA PRO A 43 -15.12 -12.59 -6.48
C PRO A 43 -13.83 -11.75 -6.48
N PRO A 44 -12.68 -12.37 -6.73
CA PRO A 44 -11.35 -11.74 -6.62
C PRO A 44 -11.19 -10.40 -7.35
N LYS A 45 -11.71 -10.29 -8.58
CA LYS A 45 -11.67 -9.04 -9.35
C LYS A 45 -12.41 -7.88 -8.65
N HIS A 46 -13.48 -8.19 -7.94
CA HIS A 46 -14.25 -7.21 -7.18
C HIS A 46 -13.60 -6.89 -5.82
N LEU A 47 -12.81 -7.82 -5.28
CA LEU A 47 -12.02 -7.62 -4.08
C LEU A 47 -10.95 -6.55 -4.31
N GLU A 48 -10.13 -6.69 -5.35
CA GLU A 48 -9.09 -5.71 -5.68
C GLU A 48 -9.71 -4.31 -5.92
N THR A 49 -10.78 -4.26 -6.71
CA THR A 49 -11.49 -2.99 -6.97
C THR A 49 -12.01 -2.34 -5.68
N ALA A 50 -12.54 -3.14 -4.75
CA ALA A 50 -13.06 -2.63 -3.48
C ALA A 50 -11.94 -2.12 -2.56
N ILE A 51 -10.80 -2.83 -2.52
CA ILE A 51 -9.62 -2.40 -1.78
C ILE A 51 -9.10 -1.07 -2.31
N GLU A 52 -8.98 -0.93 -3.63
CA GLU A 52 -8.47 0.30 -4.25
C GLU A 52 -9.43 1.48 -4.04
N GLN A 53 -10.73 1.27 -4.13
CA GLN A 53 -11.72 2.31 -3.82
C GLN A 53 -11.70 2.75 -2.35
N ASP A 54 -11.42 1.83 -1.42
CA ASP A 54 -11.26 2.17 -0.01
C ASP A 54 -9.97 2.97 0.22
N PHE A 55 -8.88 2.57 -0.45
CA PHE A 55 -7.62 3.31 -0.45
C PHE A 55 -7.80 4.74 -0.98
N ASP A 56 -8.45 4.93 -2.13
CA ASP A 56 -8.64 6.24 -2.77
C ASP A 56 -9.35 7.26 -1.86
N ARG A 57 -10.17 6.79 -0.91
CA ARG A 57 -10.89 7.63 0.06
C ARG A 57 -10.10 7.91 1.33
N SER A 58 -8.93 7.28 1.49
CA SER A 58 -8.12 7.38 2.70
C SER A 58 -7.35 8.70 2.79
N ALA A 59 -6.96 9.05 4.02
CA ALA A 59 -6.05 10.17 4.26
C ALA A 59 -4.68 9.94 3.58
N LEU A 60 -4.21 8.70 3.50
CA LEU A 60 -2.94 8.34 2.84
C LEU A 60 -2.98 8.63 1.34
N ALA A 61 -4.09 8.34 0.66
CA ALA A 61 -4.24 8.68 -0.76
C ALA A 61 -4.24 10.20 -0.99
N THR A 62 -4.90 10.95 -0.11
CA THR A 62 -4.90 12.42 -0.16
C THR A 62 -3.48 12.98 0.03
N GLU A 63 -2.74 12.47 1.01
CA GLU A 63 -1.36 12.86 1.28
C GLU A 63 -0.46 12.55 0.08
N LEU A 64 -0.55 11.34 -0.46
CA LEU A 64 0.21 10.91 -1.64
C LEU A 64 -0.07 11.81 -2.85
N GLY A 65 -1.34 12.18 -3.08
CA GLY A 65 -1.73 13.10 -4.15
C GLY A 65 -1.19 14.52 -3.95
N SER A 66 -1.23 15.04 -2.72
CA SER A 66 -0.69 16.36 -2.39
C SER A 66 0.84 16.42 -2.54
N LEU A 67 1.52 15.33 -2.17
CA LEU A 67 2.95 15.17 -2.31
C LEU A 67 3.35 15.10 -3.80
N GLU A 68 2.61 14.35 -4.60
CA GLU A 68 2.79 14.27 -6.05
C GLU A 68 2.66 15.64 -6.73
N GLN A 69 1.67 16.45 -6.32
CA GLN A 69 1.53 17.81 -6.83
C GLN A 69 2.75 18.69 -6.47
N THR A 70 3.27 18.53 -5.24
CA THR A 70 4.44 19.26 -4.76
C THR A 70 5.70 18.86 -5.54
N ILE A 71 5.89 17.55 -5.77
CA ILE A 71 6.98 16.99 -6.58
C ILE A 71 6.93 17.56 -8.00
N ASN A 72 5.77 17.55 -8.65
CA ASN A 72 5.61 18.05 -10.02
C ASN A 72 5.90 19.56 -10.12
N GLY A 73 5.49 20.33 -9.10
CA GLY A 73 5.87 21.74 -8.98
C GLY A 73 7.38 21.93 -8.87
N GLN A 74 8.04 21.12 -8.02
CA GLN A 74 9.48 21.16 -7.83
C GLN A 74 10.25 20.79 -9.10
N VAL A 75 9.82 19.74 -9.82
CA VAL A 75 10.42 19.33 -11.10
C VAL A 75 10.30 20.46 -12.13
N SER A 76 9.14 21.09 -12.21
CA SER A 76 8.91 22.22 -13.15
C SER A 76 9.81 23.40 -12.82
N PHE A 77 9.92 23.76 -11.53
CA PHE A 77 10.82 24.80 -11.05
C PHE A 77 12.29 24.50 -11.39
N LEU A 78 12.76 23.29 -11.08
CA LEU A 78 14.14 22.88 -11.34
C LEU A 78 14.46 22.87 -12.83
N THR A 79 13.54 22.40 -13.66
CA THR A 79 13.70 22.35 -15.13
C THR A 79 13.80 23.76 -15.71
N GLN A 80 12.95 24.67 -15.24
CA GLN A 80 12.99 26.08 -15.66
C GLN A 80 14.30 26.74 -15.23
N LEU A 81 14.68 26.61 -13.95
CA LEU A 81 15.91 27.19 -13.41
C LEU A 81 17.16 26.64 -14.12
N GLN A 82 17.16 25.35 -14.45
CA GLN A 82 18.25 24.73 -15.20
C GLN A 82 18.33 25.22 -16.64
N SER A 83 17.19 25.48 -17.27
CA SER A 83 17.13 26.02 -18.65
C SER A 83 17.57 27.48 -18.72
N ASP A 84 17.29 28.25 -17.67
CA ASP A 84 17.64 29.68 -17.59
C ASP A 84 19.07 29.91 -17.06
N LEU A 85 19.79 28.85 -16.67
CA LEU A 85 21.08 28.96 -15.99
C LEU A 85 22.13 29.72 -16.79
N ASP A 86 22.13 29.54 -18.11
CA ASP A 86 23.06 30.19 -19.06
C ASP A 86 22.75 31.69 -19.27
N LEU A 87 21.57 32.15 -18.85
CA LEU A 87 21.19 33.56 -18.92
C LEU A 87 21.82 34.37 -17.77
N TYR A 88 22.14 33.71 -16.65
CA TYR A 88 22.74 34.34 -15.48
C TYR A 88 24.25 34.40 -15.59
N HIS A 89 24.84 35.47 -15.03
CA HIS A 89 26.28 35.69 -15.07
C HIS A 89 26.81 36.15 -13.70
N GLY A 90 28.04 35.75 -13.38
CA GLY A 90 28.73 36.14 -12.15
C GLY A 90 27.94 35.74 -10.90
N GLN A 91 27.64 36.70 -10.02
CA GLN A 91 26.96 36.45 -8.74
C GLN A 91 25.56 35.85 -8.91
N GLU A 92 24.81 36.27 -9.93
CA GLU A 92 23.47 35.75 -10.19
C GLU A 92 23.52 34.27 -10.59
N GLN A 93 24.54 33.88 -11.35
CA GLN A 93 24.74 32.50 -11.75
C GLN A 93 25.10 31.61 -10.55
N LEU A 94 25.90 32.14 -9.62
CA LEU A 94 26.25 31.44 -8.38
C LEU A 94 25.01 31.20 -7.50
N GLU A 95 24.16 32.22 -7.34
CA GLU A 95 22.90 32.08 -6.59
C GLU A 95 21.94 31.10 -7.27
N ALA A 96 21.80 31.17 -8.61
CA ALA A 96 20.97 30.23 -9.36
C ALA A 96 21.46 28.78 -9.21
N ARG A 97 22.78 28.53 -9.22
CA ARG A 97 23.36 27.21 -8.96
C ARG A 97 23.11 26.73 -7.54
N HIS A 98 23.23 27.61 -6.55
CA HIS A 98 22.89 27.30 -5.16
C HIS A 98 21.42 26.87 -5.02
N GLN A 99 20.50 27.63 -5.60
CA GLN A 99 19.07 27.30 -5.60
C GLN A 99 18.79 25.98 -6.31
N LEU A 100 19.47 25.69 -7.41
CA LEU A 100 19.35 24.41 -8.12
C LEU A 100 19.79 23.23 -7.23
N ILE A 101 20.92 23.35 -6.54
CA ILE A 101 21.44 22.31 -5.64
C ILE A 101 20.50 22.10 -4.45
N SER A 102 20.06 23.19 -3.80
CA SER A 102 19.08 23.10 -2.71
C SER A 102 17.79 22.47 -3.18
N GLY A 103 17.28 22.89 -4.34
CA GLY A 103 16.03 22.36 -4.87
C GLY A 103 16.12 20.90 -5.29
N LYS A 104 17.26 20.43 -5.83
CA LYS A 104 17.51 19.00 -6.09
C LYS A 104 17.52 18.18 -4.80
N ARG A 105 18.11 18.71 -3.72
CA ARG A 105 18.07 18.07 -2.39
C ARG A 105 16.63 17.95 -1.87
N ASP A 106 15.85 19.02 -1.99
CA ASP A 106 14.44 19.03 -1.57
C ASP A 106 13.61 18.03 -2.38
N TYR A 107 13.83 17.95 -3.70
CA TYR A 107 13.22 16.95 -4.57
C TYR A 107 13.52 15.52 -4.10
N ILE A 108 14.77 15.20 -3.78
CA ILE A 108 15.16 13.88 -3.27
C ILE A 108 14.43 13.55 -1.96
N GLN A 109 14.29 14.53 -1.07
CA GLN A 109 13.54 14.36 0.18
C GLN A 109 12.06 14.04 -0.10
N LEU A 110 11.41 14.81 -0.98
CA LEU A 110 10.00 14.59 -1.35
C LEU A 110 9.78 13.23 -2.00
N MET A 111 10.69 12.80 -2.88
CA MET A 111 10.64 11.46 -3.48
C MET A 111 10.83 10.36 -2.44
N GLY A 112 11.74 10.56 -1.48
CA GLY A 112 11.92 9.63 -0.36
C GLY A 112 10.64 9.48 0.47
N GLU A 113 9.98 10.59 0.80
CA GLU A 113 8.68 10.59 1.47
C GLU A 113 7.61 9.86 0.64
N GLN A 114 7.59 10.05 -0.69
CA GLN A 114 6.66 9.39 -1.59
C GLN A 114 6.83 7.86 -1.56
N ILE A 115 8.07 7.39 -1.62
CA ILE A 115 8.36 5.96 -1.54
C ILE A 115 7.88 5.40 -0.19
N GLN A 116 8.10 6.11 0.93
CA GLN A 116 7.60 5.65 2.23
C GLN A 116 6.08 5.53 2.26
N LEU A 117 5.34 6.48 1.68
CA LEU A 117 3.88 6.40 1.60
C LEU A 117 3.40 5.26 0.70
N LYS A 118 4.04 5.06 -0.46
CA LYS A 118 3.78 3.91 -1.35
C LYS A 118 4.03 2.58 -0.62
N LYS A 119 5.13 2.46 0.12
CA LYS A 119 5.42 1.28 0.95
C LYS A 119 4.35 1.05 2.01
N LYS A 120 3.93 2.10 2.73
CA LYS A 120 2.84 1.99 3.74
C LYS A 120 1.55 1.46 3.10
N ARG A 121 1.15 1.97 1.92
CA ARG A 121 -0.01 1.44 1.18
C ARG A 121 0.14 -0.05 0.89
N LEU A 122 1.27 -0.47 0.32
CA LEU A 122 1.50 -1.87 -0.05
C LEU A 122 1.53 -2.81 1.15
N VAL A 123 2.12 -2.38 2.28
CA VAL A 123 2.12 -3.15 3.53
C VAL A 123 0.69 -3.32 4.05
N VAL A 124 -0.11 -2.27 4.07
CA VAL A 124 -1.52 -2.38 4.47
C VAL A 124 -2.26 -3.31 3.53
N LYS A 125 -2.10 -3.16 2.20
CA LYS A 125 -2.70 -4.04 1.19
C LYS A 125 -2.32 -5.51 1.41
N LEU A 126 -1.05 -5.80 1.69
CA LEU A 126 -0.56 -7.14 2.04
C LEU A 126 -1.24 -7.69 3.31
N ASP A 127 -1.42 -6.84 4.34
CA ASP A 127 -2.10 -7.22 5.57
C ASP A 127 -3.58 -7.57 5.33
N ILE A 128 -4.26 -6.84 4.44
CA ILE A 128 -5.62 -7.15 4.00
C ILE A 128 -5.66 -8.54 3.37
N TYR A 129 -4.78 -8.80 2.39
CA TYR A 129 -4.70 -10.09 1.70
C TYR A 129 -4.37 -11.25 2.66
N ASN A 130 -3.44 -11.04 3.60
CA ASN A 130 -3.12 -12.02 4.64
C ASN A 130 -4.33 -12.35 5.53
N ARG A 131 -5.13 -11.35 5.92
CA ARG A 131 -6.35 -11.56 6.73
C ARG A 131 -7.37 -12.38 5.93
N LEU A 132 -7.58 -12.05 4.66
CA LEU A 132 -8.48 -12.78 3.78
C LEU A 132 -8.05 -14.23 3.58
N LEU A 133 -6.74 -14.49 3.40
CA LEU A 133 -6.19 -15.84 3.29
C LEU A 133 -6.32 -16.66 4.58
N ARG A 134 -6.15 -16.02 5.76
CA ARG A 134 -6.39 -16.71 7.04
C ARG A 134 -7.86 -17.07 7.21
N GLN A 135 -8.75 -16.16 6.81
CA GLN A 135 -10.18 -16.38 6.93
C GLN A 135 -10.69 -17.42 5.94
N SER A 136 -10.17 -17.48 4.71
CA SER A 136 -10.54 -18.54 3.76
C SER A 136 -10.20 -19.93 4.31
N LYS A 137 -9.05 -20.07 4.98
CA LYS A 137 -8.63 -21.32 5.63
C LYS A 137 -9.52 -21.70 6.82
N LEU A 138 -9.94 -20.70 7.61
CA LEU A 138 -10.87 -20.91 8.73
C LEU A 138 -12.26 -21.31 8.23
N SER A 139 -12.77 -20.62 7.20
CA SER A 139 -14.05 -20.96 6.58
C SER A 139 -14.02 -22.35 5.92
N ALA A 140 -12.91 -22.78 5.33
CA ALA A 140 -12.74 -24.14 4.82
C ALA A 140 -12.77 -25.20 5.95
N TYR A 141 -12.27 -24.86 7.14
CA TYR A 141 -12.32 -25.72 8.32
C TYR A 141 -13.73 -25.78 8.95
N GLU A 142 -14.45 -24.66 9.00
CA GLU A 142 -15.85 -24.59 9.43
C GLU A 142 -16.83 -25.22 8.41
N ASN A 143 -16.54 -25.13 7.11
CA ASN A 143 -17.23 -25.87 6.04
C ASN A 143 -16.88 -27.38 6.01
N SER A 144 -16.33 -27.95 7.08
CA SER A 144 -16.38 -29.41 7.28
C SER A 144 -17.83 -29.95 7.40
N GLN A 145 -18.83 -29.08 7.52
CA GLN A 145 -20.24 -29.41 7.24
C GLN A 145 -20.55 -29.60 5.73
N SER A 146 -19.78 -29.00 4.81
CA SER A 146 -19.79 -29.31 3.38
C SER A 146 -19.06 -30.62 3.08
N ALA A 147 -18.05 -31.01 3.87
CA ALA A 147 -17.48 -32.35 3.76
C ALA A 147 -18.53 -33.42 4.09
N GLN A 148 -19.48 -33.12 5.00
CA GLN A 148 -20.69 -33.92 5.20
C GLN A 148 -21.63 -33.90 3.98
N PHE A 149 -21.70 -32.78 3.25
CA PHE A 149 -22.51 -32.65 2.03
C PHE A 149 -21.88 -33.42 0.86
N ASP A 150 -20.56 -33.38 0.69
CA ASP A 150 -19.79 -34.13 -0.31
C ASP A 150 -19.77 -35.63 0.00
N GLU A 151 -19.63 -36.00 1.28
CA GLU A 151 -19.74 -37.39 1.75
C GLU A 151 -21.18 -37.91 1.58
N VAL A 152 -22.21 -37.09 1.88
CA VAL A 152 -23.61 -37.42 1.60
C VAL A 152 -23.85 -37.50 0.10
N HIS A 153 -23.28 -36.61 -0.72
CA HIS A 153 -23.40 -36.67 -2.18
C HIS A 153 -22.72 -37.92 -2.75
N ALA A 154 -21.53 -38.26 -2.29
CA ALA A 154 -20.82 -39.47 -2.68
C ALA A 154 -21.60 -40.72 -2.24
N ALA A 155 -22.10 -40.76 -1.01
CA ALA A 155 -22.92 -41.86 -0.52
C ALA A 155 -24.28 -41.96 -1.24
N VAL A 156 -24.88 -40.84 -1.66
CA VAL A 156 -26.09 -40.80 -2.47
C VAL A 156 -25.79 -41.26 -3.90
N ALA A 157 -24.67 -40.86 -4.49
CA ALA A 157 -24.22 -41.29 -5.81
C ALA A 157 -23.91 -42.80 -5.82
N ASP A 158 -23.21 -43.30 -4.81
CA ASP A 158 -22.93 -44.73 -4.64
C ASP A 158 -24.23 -45.52 -4.43
N ARG A 159 -25.17 -45.00 -3.64
CA ARG A 159 -26.49 -45.63 -3.47
C ARG A 159 -27.27 -45.62 -4.78
N ALA A 160 -27.27 -44.53 -5.53
CA ALA A 160 -27.93 -44.42 -6.83
C ALA A 160 -27.33 -45.38 -7.85
N ALA A 161 -26.00 -45.52 -7.90
CA ALA A 161 -25.31 -46.46 -8.78
C ALA A 161 -25.63 -47.93 -8.45
N ASN A 162 -25.73 -48.27 -7.15
CA ASN A 162 -26.14 -49.61 -6.70
C ASN A 162 -27.62 -49.90 -6.99
N VAL A 163 -28.49 -48.90 -6.85
CA VAL A 163 -29.91 -49.02 -7.20
C VAL A 163 -30.05 -49.17 -8.72
N ASP A 164 -29.34 -48.39 -9.54
CA ASP A 164 -29.34 -48.50 -11.01
C ASP A 164 -28.89 -49.87 -11.50
N SER A 165 -27.82 -50.44 -10.92
CA SER A 165 -27.34 -51.78 -11.28
C SER A 165 -28.34 -52.88 -10.92
N SER A 166 -28.96 -52.80 -9.74
CA SER A 166 -29.99 -53.75 -9.32
C SER A 166 -31.28 -53.66 -10.15
N LEU A 167 -31.73 -52.44 -10.48
CA LEU A 167 -32.90 -52.22 -11.33
C LEU A 167 -32.66 -52.62 -12.77
N ARG A 168 -31.45 -52.42 -13.32
CA ARG A 168 -31.10 -52.92 -14.66
C ARG A 168 -31.21 -54.45 -14.73
N ASP A 169 -30.72 -55.17 -13.72
CA ASP A 169 -30.82 -56.65 -13.70
C ASP A 169 -32.28 -57.13 -13.62
N ASP A 170 -33.13 -56.45 -12.82
CA ASP A 170 -34.55 -56.79 -12.67
C ASP A 170 -35.41 -56.39 -13.90
N LEU A 171 -35.10 -55.26 -14.54
CA LEU A 171 -35.82 -54.78 -15.74
C LEU A 171 -35.44 -55.58 -17.00
N PHE A 172 -34.19 -56.05 -17.14
CA PHE A 172 -33.77 -56.85 -18.28
C PHE A 172 -34.19 -58.33 -18.20
N THR A 173 -34.47 -58.86 -17.00
CA THR A 173 -35.00 -60.21 -16.82
C THR A 173 -36.51 -60.33 -17.10
N SER A 174 -37.24 -59.20 -17.16
CA SER A 174 -38.70 -59.19 -17.41
C SER A 174 -39.06 -58.30 -18.61
N THR A 175 -38.84 -58.81 -19.81
CA THR A 175 -38.95 -58.09 -21.09
C THR A 175 -40.38 -57.75 -21.54
N MET A 176 -41.41 -57.91 -20.70
CA MET A 176 -42.83 -57.70 -21.06
C MET A 176 -43.69 -57.03 -19.97
N MET A 177 -43.18 -56.02 -19.26
CA MET A 177 -44.02 -55.15 -18.41
C MET A 177 -44.00 -53.69 -18.87
N PRO A 178 -45.14 -52.96 -18.77
CA PRO A 178 -45.20 -51.54 -19.07
C PRO A 178 -44.31 -50.76 -18.10
N GLU A 179 -43.68 -49.71 -18.61
CA GLU A 179 -42.82 -48.80 -17.85
C GLU A 179 -43.58 -48.26 -16.63
N THR A 180 -43.04 -48.47 -15.43
CA THR A 180 -43.70 -48.03 -14.19
C THR A 180 -43.55 -46.52 -14.03
N GLU A 181 -44.54 -45.85 -13.41
CA GLU A 181 -44.45 -44.40 -13.10
C GLU A 181 -43.18 -44.05 -12.32
N PHE A 182 -42.66 -44.99 -11.52
CA PHE A 182 -41.39 -44.86 -10.82
C PHE A 182 -40.17 -44.82 -11.75
N ALA A 183 -40.10 -45.70 -12.75
CA ALA A 183 -39.00 -45.73 -13.71
C ALA A 183 -38.96 -44.45 -14.55
N GLN A 184 -40.13 -43.95 -14.96
CA GLN A 184 -40.24 -42.67 -15.66
C GLN A 184 -39.77 -41.50 -14.78
N ALA A 185 -40.27 -41.39 -13.55
CA ALA A 185 -39.88 -40.30 -12.65
C ALA A 185 -38.38 -40.34 -12.27
N TYR A 186 -37.78 -41.53 -12.17
CA TYR A 186 -36.35 -41.69 -11.94
C TYR A 186 -35.52 -41.18 -13.13
N ALA A 187 -35.87 -41.56 -14.35
CA ALA A 187 -35.19 -41.09 -15.56
C ALA A 187 -35.29 -39.57 -15.74
N GLU A 188 -36.47 -39.00 -15.46
CA GLU A 188 -36.69 -37.55 -15.48
C GLU A 188 -35.81 -36.83 -14.43
N ASN A 189 -35.74 -37.34 -13.20
CA ASN A 189 -34.90 -36.77 -12.13
C ASN A 189 -33.41 -36.89 -12.44
N GLN A 190 -32.96 -38.02 -12.99
CA GLN A 190 -31.57 -38.21 -13.40
C GLN A 190 -31.17 -37.20 -14.48
N SER A 191 -32.03 -36.98 -15.48
CA SER A 191 -31.82 -35.98 -16.52
C SER A 191 -31.78 -34.56 -15.95
N ALA A 192 -32.68 -34.24 -15.02
CA ALA A 192 -32.69 -32.93 -14.35
C ALA A 192 -31.42 -32.69 -13.52
N ILE A 193 -30.93 -33.70 -12.80
CA ILE A 193 -29.66 -33.62 -12.05
C ILE A 193 -28.50 -33.35 -13.00
N SER A 194 -28.39 -34.10 -14.11
CA SER A 194 -27.32 -33.88 -15.09
C SER A 194 -27.37 -32.47 -15.70
N GLN A 195 -28.56 -31.97 -16.04
CA GLN A 195 -28.73 -30.60 -16.54
C GLN A 195 -28.33 -29.56 -15.51
N LEU A 196 -28.63 -29.78 -14.23
CA LEU A 196 -28.21 -28.89 -13.15
C LEU A 196 -26.69 -28.92 -12.94
N VAL A 197 -26.06 -30.10 -12.98
CA VAL A 197 -24.60 -30.24 -12.88
C VAL A 197 -23.93 -29.51 -14.04
N GLU A 198 -24.37 -29.73 -15.28
CA GLU A 198 -23.84 -29.05 -16.47
C GLU A 198 -24.06 -27.53 -16.40
N ALA A 199 -25.23 -27.08 -15.94
CA ALA A 199 -25.52 -25.66 -15.77
C ALA A 199 -24.69 -25.01 -14.65
N ILE A 200 -24.37 -25.75 -13.58
CA ILE A 200 -23.48 -25.29 -12.50
C ILE A 200 -22.03 -25.23 -13.00
N GLU A 201 -21.54 -26.29 -13.65
CA GLU A 201 -20.20 -26.35 -14.25
C GLU A 201 -20.01 -25.20 -15.24
N SER A 202 -20.92 -25.02 -16.18
CA SER A 202 -20.85 -23.95 -17.19
C SER A 202 -21.22 -22.55 -16.68
N HIS A 203 -21.60 -22.39 -15.40
CA HIS A 203 -22.05 -21.10 -14.89
C HIS A 203 -20.86 -20.10 -14.85
N PRO A 204 -21.01 -18.87 -15.36
CA PRO A 204 -19.94 -17.87 -15.35
C PRO A 204 -19.39 -17.58 -13.96
N SER A 205 -20.21 -17.76 -12.92
CA SER A 205 -19.79 -17.60 -11.51
C SER A 205 -19.02 -18.78 -10.92
N ASN A 206 -19.06 -19.96 -11.54
CA ASN A 206 -18.33 -21.14 -11.10
C ASN A 206 -16.88 -21.16 -11.63
N HIS A 207 -16.60 -20.44 -12.72
CA HIS A 207 -15.27 -20.28 -13.32
C HIS A 207 -14.60 -18.92 -13.03
N ILE A 208 -15.05 -18.16 -12.02
CA ILE A 208 -14.39 -16.88 -11.64
C ILE A 208 -13.17 -17.12 -10.74
N GLY A 209 -12.28 -18.01 -11.18
CA GLY A 209 -10.89 -18.06 -10.76
C GLY A 209 -10.05 -17.86 -12.02
N GLY A 210 -8.94 -17.12 -11.95
CA GLY A 210 -7.99 -17.08 -13.06
C GLY A 210 -7.58 -18.51 -13.46
N SER A 211 -7.19 -18.73 -14.71
CA SER A 211 -6.59 -20.02 -15.10
C SER A 211 -5.10 -19.80 -15.40
N ILE A 212 -4.27 -20.61 -14.78
CA ILE A 212 -2.85 -20.73 -15.13
C ILE A 212 -2.69 -22.09 -15.79
N ASP A 213 -2.13 -22.10 -17.00
CA ASP A 213 -1.89 -23.32 -17.78
C ASP A 213 -3.12 -24.22 -18.01
N GLY A 214 -4.33 -23.65 -18.01
CA GLY A 214 -5.58 -24.36 -18.33
C GLY A 214 -6.30 -24.96 -17.12
N GLU A 215 -5.71 -24.91 -15.93
CA GLU A 215 -6.35 -25.37 -14.69
C GLU A 215 -7.06 -24.20 -13.97
N PRO A 216 -8.24 -24.42 -13.36
CA PRO A 216 -8.93 -23.39 -12.58
C PRO A 216 -8.16 -23.10 -11.29
N MET A 217 -7.74 -21.85 -11.10
CA MET A 217 -7.03 -21.43 -9.90
C MET A 217 -7.97 -21.37 -8.70
N THR A 218 -7.53 -21.93 -7.58
CA THR A 218 -8.24 -21.79 -6.32
C THR A 218 -8.14 -20.36 -5.79
N ARG A 219 -9.13 -19.91 -5.03
CA ARG A 219 -9.09 -18.59 -4.39
C ARG A 219 -7.85 -18.37 -3.52
N GLU A 220 -7.35 -19.42 -2.87
CA GLU A 220 -6.12 -19.32 -2.07
C GLU A 220 -4.89 -19.05 -2.92
N GLU A 221 -4.78 -19.70 -4.08
CA GLU A 221 -3.69 -19.48 -5.03
C GLU A 221 -3.75 -18.06 -5.59
N GLU A 222 -4.94 -17.56 -5.89
CA GLU A 222 -5.11 -16.19 -6.36
C GLU A 222 -4.67 -15.15 -5.33
N LEU A 223 -5.09 -15.31 -4.06
CA LEU A 223 -4.64 -14.44 -2.98
C LEU A 223 -3.11 -14.50 -2.81
N ARG A 224 -2.49 -15.68 -2.97
CA ARG A 224 -1.03 -15.84 -2.88
C ARG A 224 -0.31 -15.16 -4.05
N LEU A 225 -0.85 -15.23 -5.26
CA LEU A 225 -0.30 -14.50 -6.41
C LEU A 225 -0.39 -12.99 -6.20
N SER A 226 -1.55 -12.47 -5.77
CA SER A 226 -1.67 -11.04 -5.46
C SER A 226 -0.69 -10.60 -4.36
N MET A 227 -0.44 -11.44 -3.36
CA MET A 227 0.58 -11.16 -2.35
C MET A 227 2.00 -11.17 -2.93
N GLN A 228 2.31 -12.07 -3.87
CA GLN A 228 3.60 -12.13 -4.57
C GLN A 228 3.81 -10.89 -5.45
N ASP A 229 2.76 -10.40 -6.12
CA ASP A 229 2.81 -9.18 -6.91
C ASP A 229 3.14 -7.98 -6.01
N ILE A 230 2.47 -7.85 -4.87
CA ILE A 230 2.76 -6.79 -3.87
C ILE A 230 4.20 -6.88 -3.36
N GLN A 231 4.72 -8.08 -3.11
CA GLN A 231 6.12 -8.27 -2.71
C GLN A 231 7.10 -7.82 -3.80
N SER A 232 6.75 -8.06 -5.06
CA SER A 232 7.53 -7.61 -6.22
C SER A 232 7.52 -6.08 -6.32
N GLU A 233 6.37 -5.44 -6.13
CA GLU A 233 6.25 -3.98 -6.08
C GLU A 233 7.07 -3.38 -4.92
N LEU A 234 7.05 -4.00 -3.73
CA LEU A 234 7.88 -3.58 -2.61
C LEU A 234 9.38 -3.67 -2.92
N ALA A 235 9.80 -4.69 -3.67
CA ALA A 235 11.19 -4.83 -4.11
C ALA A 235 11.58 -3.73 -5.13
N ILE A 236 10.67 -3.36 -6.03
CA ILE A 236 10.88 -2.23 -6.95
C ILE A 236 11.05 -0.94 -6.14
N LEU A 237 10.20 -0.69 -5.14
CA LEU A 237 10.34 0.50 -4.28
C LEU A 237 11.67 0.52 -3.50
N ALA A 238 12.21 -0.64 -3.13
CA ALA A 238 13.54 -0.70 -2.52
C ALA A 238 14.65 -0.33 -3.52
N MET A 239 14.53 -0.78 -4.78
CA MET A 239 15.46 -0.37 -5.84
C MET A 239 15.35 1.13 -6.15
N GLU A 240 14.15 1.72 -6.09
CA GLU A 240 13.96 3.17 -6.24
C GLU A 240 14.66 3.96 -5.11
N GLU A 241 14.71 3.44 -3.88
CA GLU A 241 15.49 4.07 -2.79
C GLU A 241 16.99 4.06 -3.07
N ASP A 242 17.53 2.97 -3.65
CA ASP A 242 18.94 2.91 -4.05
C ASP A 242 19.25 3.97 -5.12
N VAL A 243 18.35 4.15 -6.09
CA VAL A 243 18.43 5.21 -7.11
C VAL A 243 18.45 6.59 -6.44
N LEU A 244 17.56 6.86 -5.47
CA LEU A 244 17.57 8.11 -4.72
C LEU A 244 18.87 8.31 -3.93
N GLY A 245 19.43 7.24 -3.36
CA GLY A 245 20.73 7.27 -2.69
C GLY A 245 21.86 7.72 -3.62
N HIS A 246 21.87 7.21 -4.86
CA HIS A 246 22.81 7.64 -5.89
C HIS A 246 22.58 9.10 -6.33
N MET A 247 21.32 9.53 -6.48
CA MET A 247 20.99 10.93 -6.76
C MET A 247 21.48 11.86 -5.65
N ALA A 248 21.30 11.48 -4.38
CA ALA A 248 21.79 12.24 -3.24
C ALA A 248 23.32 12.35 -3.23
N LYS A 249 24.01 11.28 -3.62
CA LYS A 249 25.47 11.30 -3.77
C LYS A 249 25.91 12.27 -4.86
N LEU A 250 25.23 12.29 -6.01
CA LEU A 250 25.52 13.24 -7.09
C LEU A 250 25.29 14.69 -6.65
N VAL A 251 24.17 14.99 -5.99
CA VAL A 251 23.88 16.34 -5.47
C VAL A 251 24.93 16.76 -4.43
N SER A 252 25.43 15.83 -3.62
CA SER A 252 26.51 16.13 -2.67
C SER A 252 27.83 16.47 -3.36
N LEU A 253 28.14 15.80 -4.48
CA LEU A 253 29.31 16.12 -5.30
C LEU A 253 29.14 17.45 -6.02
N ASP A 254 27.94 17.73 -6.56
CA ASP A 254 27.60 19.02 -7.16
C ASP A 254 27.75 20.16 -6.14
N ALA A 255 27.30 19.95 -4.90
CA ALA A 255 27.43 20.91 -3.79
C ALA A 255 28.90 21.15 -3.43
N GLN A 256 29.73 20.11 -3.43
CA GLN A 256 31.16 20.24 -3.19
C GLN A 256 31.84 21.05 -4.31
N ALA A 257 31.58 20.70 -5.57
CA ALA A 257 32.13 21.44 -6.71
C ALA A 257 31.69 22.91 -6.69
N PHE A 258 30.44 23.18 -6.33
CA PHE A 258 29.94 24.53 -6.16
C PHE A 258 30.64 25.31 -5.03
N ALA A 259 30.96 24.65 -3.92
CA ALA A 259 31.71 25.28 -2.83
C ALA A 259 33.14 25.65 -3.25
N ASP A 260 33.77 24.83 -4.08
CA ASP A 260 35.08 25.12 -4.66
C ASP A 260 35.00 26.33 -5.62
N ASP A 261 34.01 26.36 -6.51
CA ASP A 261 33.76 27.50 -7.42
C ASP A 261 33.48 28.81 -6.65
N LEU A 262 32.74 28.74 -5.54
CA LEU A 262 32.49 29.89 -4.67
C LEU A 262 33.77 30.42 -4.01
N ASN A 263 34.64 29.52 -3.56
CA ASN A 263 35.93 29.91 -2.96
C ASN A 263 36.82 30.61 -3.99
N GLU A 264 36.89 30.07 -5.22
CA GLU A 264 37.64 30.70 -6.31
C GLU A 264 37.05 32.07 -6.67
N PHE A 265 35.72 32.20 -6.72
CA PHE A 265 35.07 33.49 -6.98
C PHE A 265 35.35 34.53 -5.90
N GLN A 266 35.38 34.14 -4.62
CA GLN A 266 35.60 35.07 -3.50
C GLN A 266 37.06 35.47 -3.30
N TYR A 267 38.00 34.55 -3.51
CA TYR A 267 39.40 34.75 -3.13
C TYR A 267 40.38 34.68 -4.31
N GLY A 268 39.90 34.37 -5.52
CA GLY A 268 40.75 34.11 -6.68
C GLY A 268 41.49 32.78 -6.57
N ILE A 269 42.18 32.40 -7.65
CA ILE A 269 42.92 31.13 -7.75
C ILE A 269 44.06 31.04 -6.71
N ASP A 270 44.64 32.18 -6.33
CA ASP A 270 45.72 32.27 -5.34
C ASP A 270 45.23 32.12 -3.89
N GLY A 271 43.91 32.15 -3.67
CA GLY A 271 43.28 32.00 -2.36
C GLY A 271 43.47 33.21 -1.43
N PHE A 272 42.99 33.06 -0.20
CA PHE A 272 43.13 34.09 0.82
C PHE A 272 44.54 34.08 1.42
N GLU A 273 45.39 35.02 1.00
CA GLU A 273 46.61 35.33 1.76
C GLU A 273 46.28 36.28 2.92
N PRO A 274 46.46 35.85 4.19
CA PRO A 274 46.28 36.74 5.32
C PRO A 274 47.31 37.87 5.25
N LYS A 275 46.85 39.12 5.37
CA LYS A 275 47.73 40.29 5.47
C LYS A 275 48.75 40.07 6.59
N LYS A 276 50.03 39.97 6.19
CA LYS A 276 51.14 40.04 7.13
C LYS A 276 51.33 41.51 7.50
N TYR A 277 51.00 41.86 8.74
CA TYR A 277 51.26 43.19 9.26
C TYR A 277 52.74 43.31 9.61
N ASP A 278 53.38 44.40 9.16
CA ASP A 278 54.76 44.68 9.51
C ASP A 278 54.93 44.84 11.02
N SER A 279 55.92 44.14 11.58
CA SER A 279 56.32 44.34 12.97
C SER A 279 57.06 45.68 13.08
N PRO A 280 56.91 46.42 14.20
CA PRO A 280 57.76 47.58 14.49
C PRO A 280 59.27 47.25 14.40
N ALA A 281 59.64 45.98 14.56
CA ALA A 281 61.00 45.48 14.35
C ALA A 281 61.55 45.73 12.93
N ASN A 282 60.69 45.72 11.90
CA ASN A 282 61.07 45.96 10.50
C ASN A 282 61.50 47.42 10.27
N ASN A 283 61.06 48.33 11.13
CA ASN A 283 61.36 49.76 11.06
C ASN A 283 62.53 50.18 11.95
N ILE A 284 63.18 49.24 12.65
CA ILE A 284 64.29 49.54 13.57
C ILE A 284 65.44 50.27 12.85
N GLN A 285 65.68 50.01 11.57
CA GLN A 285 66.73 50.68 10.80
C GLN A 285 66.54 52.20 10.66
N LEU A 286 65.30 52.72 10.76
CA LEU A 286 65.03 54.15 10.83
C LEU A 286 65.60 54.82 12.08
N PHE A 287 65.90 54.04 13.13
CA PHE A 287 66.35 54.54 14.43
C PHE A 287 67.81 54.18 14.75
N ILE A 288 68.40 53.20 14.05
CA ILE A 288 69.78 52.74 14.31
C ILE A 288 70.81 53.43 13.41
N ASN A 289 70.44 53.89 12.21
CA ASN A 289 71.34 54.68 11.37
C ASN A 289 71.35 56.14 11.84
N ARG A 290 72.22 56.45 12.80
CA ARG A 290 72.77 57.80 12.96
C ARG A 290 73.92 57.96 11.95
N SER A 291 73.87 59.08 11.22
CA SER A 291 74.96 59.61 10.38
C SER A 291 76.34 59.39 10.96
#